data_AF-A0A5B6YGN9-F1
#
_entry.id   AF-A0A5B6YGN9-F1
#
_cell.length_a   1.000
_cell.length_b   1.000
_cell.length_c   1.000
_cell.angle_alpha   90.00
_cell.angle_beta   90.00
_cell.angle_gamma   90.00
#
_symmetry.space_group_name_H-M   'P 1'
#
loop_
_entity.id
_entity.type
_entity.pdbx_description
1 polymer ?
#
loop_
_entity_poly.entity_id
_entity_poly.type
_entity_poly.pdbx_seq_one_letter_code
_entity_poly.pdbx_strand_id
1 'polypeptide(L)'
;MLPQCLCPFYTFFPSTPSSSCNCNSSTTTTTKTSRIPISNWSHFHQFRAHPLLFSTSSPKPISKFHPFSLCNSGSRFISPSRVSRPPVNVEKHEEEETINMAKLSGLKQKTAILGINCDSFTPGQYSHLICPKCCGGQSMERSLSFHINQNRDFAMWRCFRVECGWAGQVFADDGATYNGANQINKVNSSRKMTEESLRLEPLGDELIAYFAERMISKEVLRKNAVMQISSNQNVIAFTYRRNGFLVSCKYRRTIDKKFWQEKGTEKILYGLDDIKEADEIVIVEGEIDKLSMEEAGICNCVSVPDGAPQKVSTKELPSLEKDTRFQYLWNCKEYLEKASRIVLATDGDVPGQALAEELALRLGRERCWQVSWPKKDEFSCFKDANEVLKNLGPVALRDTICNAKLYRVQNLN
;
A
#
# COMPACT_ATOMS: atom_id res chain seq x y z
N MET A 1 12.20 -57.53 15.14
CA MET A 1 12.95 -57.13 16.37
C MET A 1 12.76 -55.63 16.55
N LEU A 2 12.31 -55.21 17.74
CA LEU A 2 12.16 -53.82 18.17
C LEU A 2 13.16 -53.57 19.31
N PRO A 3 13.51 -52.30 19.57
CA PRO A 3 13.73 -51.85 20.94
C PRO A 3 12.72 -50.76 21.34
N GLN A 4 12.05 -50.98 22.48
CA GLN A 4 11.26 -49.99 23.21
C GLN A 4 12.08 -49.51 24.42
N CYS A 5 11.95 -48.23 24.78
CA CYS A 5 12.21 -47.66 26.13
C CYS A 5 11.46 -46.32 26.20
N LEU A 6 10.24 -46.23 26.74
CA LEU A 6 9.85 -46.19 28.16
C LEU A 6 10.24 -44.89 28.89
N CYS A 7 9.22 -44.07 29.16
CA CYS A 7 9.20 -43.02 30.18
C CYS A 7 9.00 -43.63 31.59
N PRO A 8 9.14 -42.81 32.65
CA PRO A 8 8.27 -42.95 33.80
C PRO A 8 7.48 -41.66 34.13
N PHE A 9 6.25 -41.87 34.61
CA PHE A 9 5.36 -40.86 35.19
C PHE A 9 5.76 -40.48 36.62
N TYR A 10 5.31 -39.31 37.09
CA TYR A 10 5.01 -39.09 38.51
C TYR A 10 3.75 -38.21 38.68
N THR A 11 2.95 -38.51 39.71
CA THR A 11 1.60 -37.95 39.92
C THR A 11 1.32 -37.53 41.36
N PHE A 12 0.80 -36.31 41.52
CA PHE A 12 -0.21 -35.83 42.50
C PHE A 12 0.00 -35.75 44.03
N PHE A 13 -0.15 -34.50 44.53
CA PHE A 13 -0.92 -34.04 45.72
C PHE A 13 -0.47 -34.37 47.19
N PRO A 14 -1.00 -33.71 48.26
CA PRO A 14 -1.92 -32.53 48.33
C PRO A 14 -1.60 -31.40 49.37
N SER A 15 -2.47 -30.37 49.36
CA SER A 15 -3.06 -29.62 50.51
C SER A 15 -2.34 -28.46 51.23
N THR A 16 -3.16 -27.45 51.58
CA THR A 16 -2.90 -26.22 52.35
C THR A 16 -3.20 -26.41 53.86
N PRO A 17 -2.96 -25.41 54.75
CA PRO A 17 -4.03 -24.42 55.03
C PRO A 17 -3.58 -22.97 55.35
N SER A 18 -4.60 -22.12 55.45
CA SER A 18 -4.68 -20.68 55.75
C SER A 18 -3.95 -20.10 56.98
N SER A 19 -3.64 -18.79 56.92
CA SER A 19 -3.91 -17.87 58.05
C SER A 19 -4.11 -16.41 57.58
N SER A 20 -5.25 -15.81 57.96
CA SER A 20 -5.61 -14.40 57.76
C SER A 20 -5.10 -13.50 58.88
N CYS A 21 -4.83 -12.21 58.61
CA CYS A 21 -4.93 -11.14 59.61
C CYS A 21 -5.21 -9.77 58.95
N ASN A 22 -6.32 -9.14 59.32
CA ASN A 22 -6.57 -7.70 59.13
C ASN A 22 -5.82 -6.89 60.21
N CYS A 23 -5.52 -5.62 59.94
CA CYS A 23 -5.93 -4.53 60.83
C CYS A 23 -5.79 -3.13 60.20
N ASN A 24 -6.80 -2.29 60.43
CA ASN A 24 -6.76 -0.85 60.17
C ASN A 24 -6.02 -0.13 61.32
N SER A 25 -5.45 1.06 61.08
CA SER A 25 -5.80 2.25 61.88
C SER A 25 -5.14 3.56 61.40
N SER A 26 -6.01 4.55 61.26
CA SER A 26 -5.82 5.97 60.98
C SER A 26 -5.04 6.78 62.05
N THR A 27 -4.35 7.85 61.63
CA THR A 27 -4.32 9.20 62.25
C THR A 27 -3.62 10.15 61.25
N THR A 28 -4.17 11.24 60.72
CA THR A 28 -4.79 12.46 61.27
C THR A 28 -3.81 13.50 61.85
N THR A 29 -3.46 14.53 61.05
CA THR A 29 -3.27 15.90 61.57
C THR A 29 -3.56 16.99 60.54
N THR A 30 -4.30 18.01 60.97
CA THR A 30 -4.65 19.29 60.34
C THR A 30 -3.46 20.29 60.41
N THR A 31 -3.41 21.50 59.82
CA THR A 31 -4.44 22.56 59.62
C THR A 31 -3.94 23.75 58.75
N LYS A 32 -4.85 24.69 58.41
CA LYS A 32 -4.68 26.15 58.10
C LYS A 32 -4.56 26.68 56.65
N THR A 33 -5.74 26.87 56.03
CA THR A 33 -6.32 28.17 55.55
C THR A 33 -5.45 29.37 55.15
N SER A 34 -5.73 29.96 53.96
CA SER A 34 -5.97 31.41 53.77
C SER A 34 -6.75 31.74 52.47
N ARG A 35 -7.30 32.97 52.36
CA ARG A 35 -8.29 33.47 51.35
C ARG A 35 -8.33 35.03 51.39
N ILE A 36 -8.94 35.82 50.47
CA ILE A 36 -9.81 35.52 49.31
C ILE A 36 -9.38 36.16 47.95
N PRO A 37 -9.47 37.49 47.68
CA PRO A 37 -10.05 37.91 46.37
C PRO A 37 -9.28 38.97 45.56
N ILE A 38 -9.93 39.40 44.45
CA ILE A 38 -9.76 40.58 43.53
C ILE A 38 -9.71 40.03 42.08
N SER A 39 -10.72 40.07 41.18
CA SER A 39 -11.72 41.10 40.76
C SER A 39 -11.07 42.37 40.17
N ASN A 40 -11.42 42.95 39.03
CA ASN A 40 -12.61 42.79 38.17
C ASN A 40 -12.40 43.61 36.86
N TRP A 41 -13.36 43.54 35.92
CA TRP A 41 -13.69 44.58 34.91
C TRP A 41 -12.75 44.81 33.70
N SER A 42 -13.23 45.28 32.53
CA SER A 42 -14.61 45.39 31.99
C SER A 42 -14.61 45.82 30.51
N HIS A 43 -15.56 45.29 29.72
CA HIS A 43 -16.22 45.89 28.53
C HIS A 43 -15.40 46.58 27.40
N PHE A 44 -15.90 46.54 26.15
CA PHE A 44 -16.50 47.71 25.49
C PHE A 44 -17.18 47.35 24.13
N HIS A 45 -18.40 47.86 23.99
CA HIS A 45 -19.29 48.06 22.82
C HIS A 45 -19.43 47.10 21.61
N GLN A 46 -20.70 46.75 21.39
CA GLN A 46 -21.32 46.55 20.07
C GLN A 46 -21.32 47.86 19.27
N PHE A 47 -21.22 47.77 17.93
CA PHE A 47 -21.90 48.70 17.02
C PHE A 47 -22.45 47.95 15.79
N ARG A 48 -23.65 48.33 15.36
CA ARG A 48 -24.30 47.84 14.13
C ARG A 48 -23.72 48.52 12.90
N ALA A 49 -23.66 47.79 11.78
CA ALA A 49 -23.97 48.34 10.46
C ALA A 49 -24.45 47.22 9.51
N HIS A 50 -25.69 47.32 9.02
CA HIS A 50 -26.06 46.73 7.74
C HIS A 50 -25.71 47.74 6.64
N PRO A 51 -25.40 47.26 5.43
CA PRO A 51 -26.28 47.64 4.32
C PRO A 51 -26.84 46.42 3.57
N LEU A 52 -28.05 46.59 3.06
CA LEU A 52 -28.65 45.76 2.03
C LEU A 52 -28.08 46.16 0.65
N LEU A 53 -28.01 45.23 -0.31
CA LEU A 53 -28.78 45.27 -1.58
C LEU A 53 -28.14 44.54 -2.79
N PHE A 54 -29.05 44.03 -3.63
CA PHE A 54 -28.96 43.68 -5.05
C PHE A 54 -28.17 42.46 -5.58
N SER A 55 -28.98 41.49 -6.03
CA SER A 55 -28.84 40.64 -7.22
C SER A 55 -28.12 41.27 -8.43
N THR A 56 -27.33 40.47 -9.16
CA THR A 56 -27.61 40.14 -10.58
C THR A 56 -26.66 39.07 -11.13
N SER A 57 -27.07 38.40 -12.20
CA SER A 57 -26.42 37.24 -12.81
C SER A 57 -25.83 37.53 -14.20
N SER A 58 -24.66 36.95 -14.51
CA SER A 58 -24.10 36.75 -15.87
C SER A 58 -23.64 38.04 -16.60
N PRO A 59 -22.95 38.01 -17.78
CA PRO A 59 -22.48 36.85 -18.59
C PRO A 59 -21.00 36.92 -19.07
N LYS A 60 -20.64 36.00 -19.98
CA LYS A 60 -19.35 35.87 -20.70
C LYS A 60 -19.02 37.06 -21.63
N PRO A 61 -17.74 37.32 -21.96
CA PRO A 61 -17.37 38.16 -23.10
C PRO A 61 -17.43 37.39 -24.44
N ILE A 62 -17.89 38.07 -25.50
CA ILE A 62 -17.87 37.63 -26.90
C ILE A 62 -17.04 38.63 -27.72
N SER A 63 -16.24 38.14 -28.67
CA SER A 63 -15.75 38.88 -29.84
C SER A 63 -16.07 38.03 -31.08
N LYS A 64 -17.03 38.41 -31.95
CA LYS A 64 -16.88 39.36 -33.09
C LYS A 64 -15.64 39.00 -33.93
N PHE A 65 -15.75 38.51 -35.17
CA PHE A 65 -16.47 39.07 -36.31
C PHE A 65 -16.98 38.03 -37.35
N HIS A 66 -17.99 38.43 -38.13
CA HIS A 66 -18.54 37.82 -39.36
C HIS A 66 -18.38 38.86 -40.50
N PRO A 67 -18.77 38.58 -41.78
CA PRO A 67 -18.94 37.31 -42.50
C PRO A 67 -18.19 37.30 -43.85
N PHE A 68 -18.29 36.23 -44.64
CA PHE A 68 -18.63 36.34 -46.07
C PHE A 68 -19.31 35.05 -46.56
N SER A 69 -20.37 35.23 -47.34
CA SER A 69 -21.18 34.17 -47.93
C SER A 69 -20.68 33.81 -49.33
N LEU A 70 -21.05 32.62 -49.81
CA LEU A 70 -21.84 32.50 -51.03
C LEU A 70 -22.46 31.10 -51.14
N CYS A 71 -23.76 31.07 -51.41
CA CYS A 71 -24.49 29.85 -51.75
C CYS A 71 -24.08 29.37 -53.15
N ASN A 72 -24.30 28.09 -53.45
CA ASN A 72 -24.84 27.80 -54.78
C ASN A 72 -25.80 26.60 -54.77
N SER A 73 -26.89 26.75 -55.52
CA SER A 73 -27.97 25.78 -55.62
C SER A 73 -27.95 25.13 -57.00
N GLY A 74 -28.34 23.86 -57.09
CA GLY A 74 -29.00 23.37 -58.29
C GLY A 74 -28.19 22.52 -59.30
N SER A 75 -28.25 21.21 -59.07
CA SER A 75 -28.84 20.25 -60.03
C SER A 75 -27.95 19.46 -61.02
N ARG A 76 -28.34 18.18 -61.10
CA ARG A 76 -28.31 17.23 -62.24
C ARG A 76 -26.98 16.58 -62.68
N PHE A 77 -27.11 15.28 -62.91
CA PHE A 77 -26.12 14.34 -63.45
C PHE A 77 -25.80 14.62 -64.93
N ILE A 78 -24.60 14.21 -65.36
CA ILE A 78 -24.31 13.37 -66.53
C ILE A 78 -22.82 12.98 -66.49
N SER A 79 -22.50 11.71 -66.74
CA SER A 79 -21.11 11.24 -66.96
C SER A 79 -20.72 11.45 -68.43
N PRO A 80 -19.43 11.62 -68.75
CA PRO A 80 -18.80 10.54 -69.52
C PRO A 80 -17.29 10.31 -69.32
N SER A 81 -16.92 9.03 -69.49
CA SER A 81 -15.73 8.52 -70.18
C SER A 81 -14.31 8.61 -69.58
N ARG A 82 -13.57 7.54 -69.88
CA ARG A 82 -12.22 7.23 -69.39
C ARG A 82 -11.15 8.11 -70.04
N VAL A 83 -10.15 8.50 -69.25
CA VAL A 83 -8.75 8.61 -69.69
C VAL A 83 -7.92 7.67 -68.81
N SER A 84 -7.08 6.84 -69.42
CA SER A 84 -6.29 5.83 -68.73
C SER A 84 -5.29 6.48 -67.76
N ARG A 85 -5.28 6.06 -66.49
CA ARG A 85 -4.14 6.28 -65.60
C ARG A 85 -3.15 5.11 -65.71
N PRO A 86 -1.84 5.33 -65.43
CA PRO A 86 -0.82 4.28 -65.46
C PRO A 86 -1.15 3.16 -64.45
N PRO A 87 -0.51 1.97 -64.55
CA PRO A 87 -0.65 0.95 -63.53
C PRO A 87 -0.34 1.54 -62.15
N VAL A 88 -1.31 1.47 -61.25
CA VAL A 88 -1.11 1.88 -59.86
C VAL A 88 -0.04 0.97 -59.27
N ASN A 89 0.90 1.58 -58.56
CA ASN A 89 2.15 0.96 -58.13
C ASN A 89 1.86 -0.17 -57.12
N VAL A 90 1.79 -1.42 -57.63
CA VAL A 90 1.41 -2.61 -56.86
C VAL A 90 2.38 -2.86 -55.71
N GLU A 91 3.68 -2.69 -55.97
CA GLU A 91 4.77 -2.85 -54.99
C GLU A 91 4.57 -1.96 -53.75
N LYS A 92 4.13 -0.70 -53.94
CA LYS A 92 3.87 0.21 -52.81
C LYS A 92 2.67 -0.19 -51.95
N HIS A 93 1.65 -0.82 -52.55
CA HIS A 93 0.49 -1.28 -51.79
C HIS A 93 0.84 -2.50 -50.93
N GLU A 94 1.67 -3.41 -51.46
CA GLU A 94 2.16 -4.59 -50.75
C GLU A 94 3.13 -4.21 -49.60
N GLU A 95 4.03 -3.24 -49.82
CA GLU A 95 4.88 -2.68 -48.75
C GLU A 95 4.06 -1.98 -47.64
N GLU A 96 3.06 -1.18 -48.00
CA GLU A 96 2.22 -0.48 -47.02
C GLU A 96 1.32 -1.46 -46.24
N GLU A 97 0.78 -2.49 -46.89
CA GLU A 97 -0.01 -3.54 -46.22
C GLU A 97 0.84 -4.41 -45.28
N THR A 98 2.06 -4.78 -45.67
CA THR A 98 2.97 -5.55 -44.81
C THR A 98 3.41 -4.75 -43.58
N ILE A 99 3.73 -3.46 -43.72
CA ILE A 99 4.02 -2.56 -42.60
C ILE A 99 2.79 -2.45 -41.67
N ASN A 100 1.59 -2.25 -42.23
CA ASN A 100 0.37 -2.17 -41.44
C ASN A 100 0.04 -3.46 -40.69
N MET A 101 0.33 -4.63 -41.27
CA MET A 101 0.17 -5.93 -40.60
C MET A 101 1.21 -6.11 -39.48
N ALA A 102 2.46 -5.70 -39.68
CA ALA A 102 3.48 -5.72 -38.63
C ALA A 102 3.11 -4.82 -37.45
N LYS A 103 2.69 -3.57 -37.71
CA LYS A 103 2.18 -2.64 -36.67
C LYS A 103 1.01 -3.23 -35.89
N LEU A 104 0.03 -3.80 -36.58
CA LEU A 104 -1.13 -4.42 -35.94
C LEU A 104 -0.73 -5.62 -35.07
N SER A 105 0.18 -6.47 -35.54
CA SER A 105 0.72 -7.60 -34.78
C SER A 105 1.42 -7.13 -33.49
N GLY A 106 2.31 -6.13 -33.61
CA GLY A 106 3.00 -5.52 -32.47
C GLY A 106 2.05 -4.91 -31.44
N LEU A 107 1.01 -4.20 -31.90
CA LEU A 107 -0.04 -3.70 -31.00
C LEU A 107 -0.81 -4.83 -30.30
N LYS A 108 -1.23 -5.89 -31.03
CA LYS A 108 -1.92 -7.04 -30.43
C LYS A 108 -1.07 -7.72 -29.35
N GLN A 109 0.22 -7.93 -29.60
CA GLN A 109 1.16 -8.50 -28.62
C GLN A 109 1.29 -7.59 -27.39
N LYS A 110 1.50 -6.28 -27.59
CA LYS A 110 1.63 -5.29 -26.53
C LYS A 110 0.35 -5.19 -25.67
N THR A 111 -0.84 -5.33 -26.25
CA THR A 111 -2.11 -5.30 -25.50
C THR A 111 -2.45 -6.63 -24.83
N ALA A 112 -2.05 -7.77 -25.40
CA ALA A 112 -2.24 -9.09 -24.79
C ALA A 112 -1.49 -9.22 -23.45
N ILE A 113 -0.29 -8.62 -23.34
CA ILE A 113 0.46 -8.52 -22.06
C ILE A 113 -0.34 -7.79 -20.97
N LEU A 114 -1.26 -6.90 -21.34
CA LEU A 114 -2.13 -6.16 -20.43
C LEU A 114 -3.44 -6.91 -20.11
N GLY A 115 -3.60 -8.15 -20.58
CA GLY A 115 -4.82 -8.94 -20.44
C GLY A 115 -5.96 -8.54 -21.39
N ILE A 116 -5.68 -7.70 -22.39
CA ILE A 116 -6.65 -7.32 -23.44
C ILE A 116 -6.40 -8.23 -24.65
N ASN A 117 -7.22 -9.27 -24.82
CA ASN A 117 -7.13 -10.12 -26.01
C ASN A 117 -7.80 -9.45 -27.22
N CYS A 118 -7.12 -9.47 -28.37
CA CYS A 118 -7.38 -8.63 -29.55
C CYS A 118 -7.57 -9.41 -30.86
N ASP A 119 -7.98 -10.67 -30.80
CA ASP A 119 -8.03 -11.55 -31.96
C ASP A 119 -8.90 -11.01 -33.11
N SER A 120 -10.05 -10.41 -32.82
CA SER A 120 -11.06 -9.99 -33.81
C SER A 120 -11.31 -8.48 -33.95
N PHE A 121 -10.36 -7.61 -33.56
CA PHE A 121 -10.59 -6.16 -33.57
C PHE A 121 -10.28 -5.46 -34.90
N THR A 122 -11.25 -4.67 -35.36
CA THR A 122 -11.15 -3.79 -36.54
C THR A 122 -10.52 -2.44 -36.16
N PRO A 123 -9.44 -1.99 -36.81
CA PRO A 123 -8.92 -0.63 -36.65
C PRO A 123 -9.98 0.44 -36.98
N GLY A 124 -9.98 1.55 -36.22
CA GLY A 124 -10.96 2.63 -36.34
C GLY A 124 -12.29 2.41 -35.64
N GLN A 125 -12.49 1.26 -34.97
CA GLN A 125 -13.71 0.95 -34.22
C GLN A 125 -13.45 0.81 -32.72
N TYR A 126 -14.40 1.27 -31.90
CA TYR A 126 -14.41 1.04 -30.46
C TYR A 126 -15.05 -0.31 -30.14
N SER A 127 -14.39 -1.09 -29.28
CA SER A 127 -14.86 -2.38 -28.79
C SER A 127 -15.09 -2.33 -27.28
N HIS A 128 -16.19 -2.94 -26.81
CA HIS A 128 -16.52 -3.05 -25.39
C HIS A 128 -16.20 -4.45 -24.85
N LEU A 129 -15.35 -4.51 -23.82
CA LEU A 129 -14.73 -5.72 -23.28
C LEU A 129 -14.91 -5.77 -21.76
N ILE A 130 -14.82 -6.97 -21.17
CA ILE A 130 -14.65 -7.09 -19.72
C ILE A 130 -13.27 -6.55 -19.37
N CYS A 131 -13.19 -5.64 -18.39
CA CYS A 131 -11.93 -5.03 -17.98
C CYS A 131 -11.06 -6.05 -17.23
N PRO A 132 -9.82 -6.35 -17.68
CA PRO A 132 -8.94 -7.31 -17.01
C PRO A 132 -8.40 -6.82 -15.66
N LYS A 133 -8.58 -5.52 -15.32
CA LYS A 133 -8.18 -4.97 -14.01
C LYS A 133 -9.24 -5.12 -12.91
N CYS A 134 -10.53 -5.13 -13.25
CA CYS A 134 -11.62 -5.27 -12.27
C CYS A 134 -12.55 -6.46 -12.54
N CYS A 135 -12.26 -7.25 -13.58
CA CYS A 135 -13.07 -8.38 -14.05
C CYS A 135 -14.54 -8.05 -14.34
N GLY A 136 -14.85 -6.78 -14.62
CA GLY A 136 -16.23 -6.29 -14.78
C GLY A 136 -17.01 -6.11 -13.47
N GLY A 137 -16.34 -6.28 -12.32
CA GLY A 137 -16.95 -6.22 -10.98
C GLY A 137 -18.00 -7.31 -10.75
N GLN A 138 -18.86 -7.11 -9.75
CA GLN A 138 -19.91 -8.06 -9.38
C GLN A 138 -20.90 -8.36 -10.52
N SER A 139 -21.09 -7.44 -11.47
CA SER A 139 -21.97 -7.58 -12.63
C SER A 139 -21.29 -8.18 -13.86
N MET A 140 -19.98 -8.47 -13.80
CA MET A 140 -19.15 -8.93 -14.94
C MET A 140 -19.31 -8.07 -16.21
N GLU A 141 -19.52 -6.77 -16.03
CA GLU A 141 -19.91 -5.87 -17.12
C GLU A 141 -18.76 -5.59 -18.10
N ARG A 142 -19.12 -5.32 -19.37
CA ARG A 142 -18.16 -4.99 -20.44
C ARG A 142 -17.74 -3.51 -20.39
N SER A 143 -17.20 -3.09 -19.25
CA SER A 143 -16.88 -1.69 -18.91
C SER A 143 -15.63 -1.14 -19.61
N LEU A 144 -14.76 -1.97 -20.22
CA LEU A 144 -13.57 -1.52 -20.92
C LEU A 144 -13.89 -1.16 -22.37
N SER A 145 -13.80 0.12 -22.72
CA SER A 145 -13.74 0.55 -24.12
C SER A 145 -12.29 0.49 -24.60
N PHE A 146 -12.07 -0.11 -25.77
CA PHE A 146 -10.77 -0.32 -26.41
C PHE A 146 -10.83 0.07 -27.89
N HIS A 147 -9.78 0.68 -28.43
CA HIS A 147 -9.73 1.15 -29.82
C HIS A 147 -8.29 1.13 -30.37
N ILE A 148 -8.10 0.57 -31.56
CA ILE A 148 -6.87 0.69 -32.37
C ILE A 148 -7.11 1.75 -33.43
N ASN A 149 -6.25 2.76 -33.53
CA ASN A 149 -6.40 3.81 -34.54
C ASN A 149 -6.36 3.23 -35.98
N GLN A 150 -7.02 3.88 -36.93
CA GLN A 150 -7.12 3.46 -38.34
C GLN A 150 -5.73 3.16 -38.96
N ASN A 151 -4.76 4.03 -38.69
CA ASN A 151 -3.38 3.92 -39.17
C ASN A 151 -2.53 2.88 -38.40
N ARG A 152 -3.09 2.23 -37.37
CA ARG A 152 -2.43 1.21 -36.54
C ARG A 152 -1.16 1.68 -35.82
N ASP A 153 -0.96 3.00 -35.68
CA ASP A 153 0.16 3.59 -34.96
C ASP A 153 0.04 3.45 -33.43
N PHE A 154 -1.18 3.36 -32.90
CA PHE A 154 -1.44 3.14 -31.48
C PHE A 154 -2.78 2.45 -31.20
N ALA A 155 -2.85 1.85 -30.02
CA ALA A 155 -4.08 1.40 -29.36
C ALA A 155 -4.32 2.20 -28.07
N MET A 156 -5.58 2.41 -27.69
CA MET A 156 -5.98 3.08 -26.45
C MET A 156 -7.15 2.37 -25.76
N TRP A 157 -7.30 2.56 -24.46
CA TRP A 157 -8.39 2.00 -23.67
C TRP A 157 -8.82 2.87 -22.50
N ARG A 158 -10.05 2.67 -22.03
CA ARG A 158 -10.63 3.24 -20.80
C ARG A 158 -11.72 2.33 -20.24
N CYS A 159 -11.59 1.96 -18.97
CA CYS A 159 -12.64 1.35 -18.19
C CYS A 159 -13.58 2.44 -17.64
N PHE A 160 -14.87 2.34 -17.96
CA PHE A 160 -15.90 3.31 -17.55
C PHE A 160 -16.51 3.05 -16.17
N ARG A 161 -16.24 1.89 -15.54
CA ARG A 161 -16.54 1.69 -14.12
C ARG A 161 -15.71 2.68 -13.29
N VAL A 162 -16.39 3.56 -12.55
CA VAL A 162 -15.80 4.66 -11.77
C VAL A 162 -14.73 4.17 -10.81
N GLU A 163 -15.02 3.10 -10.08
CA GLU A 163 -14.12 2.45 -9.10
C GLU A 163 -12.81 1.90 -9.73
N CYS A 164 -12.80 1.67 -11.04
CA CYS A 164 -11.65 1.09 -11.74
C CYS A 164 -10.88 2.16 -12.53
N GLY A 165 -11.57 2.95 -13.35
CA GLY A 165 -11.00 4.05 -14.14
C GLY A 165 -9.84 3.71 -15.10
N TRP A 166 -9.44 2.44 -15.20
CA TRP A 166 -8.20 2.01 -15.84
C TRP A 166 -8.15 2.42 -17.31
N ALA A 167 -7.18 3.24 -17.67
CA ALA A 167 -7.01 3.78 -19.01
C ALA A 167 -5.54 3.80 -19.40
N GLY A 168 -5.28 3.88 -20.70
CA GLY A 168 -3.93 3.97 -21.22
C GLY A 168 -3.89 3.94 -22.75
N GLN A 169 -2.68 3.98 -23.28
CA GLN A 169 -2.39 3.83 -24.70
C GLN A 169 -1.03 3.18 -24.90
N VAL A 170 -0.84 2.58 -26.08
CA VAL A 170 0.43 1.96 -26.48
C VAL A 170 0.66 2.18 -27.97
N PHE A 171 1.91 2.48 -28.35
CA PHE A 171 2.32 2.75 -29.73
C PHE A 171 2.93 1.51 -30.39
N ALA A 172 2.84 1.45 -31.72
CA ALA A 172 3.41 0.38 -32.54
C ALA A 172 4.95 0.41 -32.52
N ASP A 173 5.55 1.59 -32.75
CA ASP A 173 7.00 1.79 -32.84
C ASP A 173 7.65 2.06 -31.47
N ASP A 174 8.89 1.62 -31.27
CA ASP A 174 9.62 1.69 -29.99
C ASP A 174 10.65 2.85 -29.91
N GLY A 175 10.48 3.90 -30.72
CA GLY A 175 11.49 4.96 -30.93
C GLY A 175 11.12 6.39 -30.46
N ALA A 176 12.02 6.99 -29.67
CA ALA A 176 12.32 8.42 -29.55
C ALA A 176 11.41 9.40 -28.73
N THR A 177 11.77 9.52 -27.44
CA THR A 177 12.14 10.78 -26.72
C THR A 177 11.11 11.85 -26.31
N TYR A 178 11.31 12.32 -25.07
CA TYR A 178 10.71 13.49 -24.42
C TYR A 178 11.04 14.82 -25.12
N ASN A 179 10.02 15.66 -25.38
CA ASN A 179 9.88 17.02 -24.82
C ASN A 179 8.68 17.76 -25.44
N GLY A 180 7.78 18.28 -24.59
CA GLY A 180 6.54 18.96 -25.05
C GLY A 180 5.46 18.94 -23.99
N ALA A 181 5.69 19.62 -22.87
CA ALA A 181 4.76 19.59 -21.73
C ALA A 181 3.45 20.34 -22.02
N ASN A 182 2.32 19.65 -21.87
CA ASN A 182 1.39 19.95 -20.77
C ASN A 182 0.26 18.92 -20.65
N GLN A 183 0.04 18.48 -19.40
CA GLN A 183 -1.22 17.95 -18.85
C GLN A 183 -1.95 16.85 -19.66
N ILE A 184 -1.85 15.60 -19.19
CA ILE A 184 -2.97 14.89 -18.52
C ILE A 184 -2.48 13.51 -18.04
N ASN A 185 -2.68 13.26 -16.75
CA ASN A 185 -2.74 11.95 -16.07
C ASN A 185 -1.73 10.87 -16.48
N LYS A 186 -0.56 10.96 -15.84
CA LYS A 186 0.33 9.85 -15.47
C LYS A 186 -0.47 8.65 -14.93
N VAL A 187 -0.76 7.66 -15.78
CA VAL A 187 -1.25 6.34 -15.35
C VAL A 187 -0.13 5.32 -15.43
N ASN A 188 -0.03 4.53 -14.37
CA ASN A 188 1.04 3.57 -14.13
C ASN A 188 1.20 2.55 -15.27
N SER A 189 2.22 2.76 -16.11
CA SER A 189 2.90 1.65 -16.77
C SER A 189 3.56 0.82 -15.68
N SER A 190 3.01 -0.35 -15.39
CA SER A 190 3.69 -1.35 -14.57
C SER A 190 4.85 -1.92 -15.40
N ARG A 191 5.98 -1.22 -15.41
CA ARG A 191 7.27 -1.94 -15.47
C ARG A 191 7.21 -2.96 -14.35
N LYS A 192 7.19 -4.24 -14.71
CA LYS A 192 7.31 -5.33 -13.74
C LYS A 192 8.60 -5.07 -12.99
N MET A 193 8.50 -4.71 -11.72
CA MET A 193 9.67 -4.35 -10.94
C MET A 193 10.43 -5.64 -10.65
N THR A 194 11.71 -5.64 -10.99
CA THR A 194 12.61 -6.78 -10.79
C THR A 194 13.84 -6.34 -10.01
N GLU A 195 14.53 -7.30 -9.41
CA GLU A 195 15.75 -7.07 -8.62
C GLU A 195 16.84 -6.42 -9.49
N GLU A 196 16.96 -6.83 -10.75
CA GLU A 196 17.89 -6.23 -11.73
C GLU A 196 17.50 -4.78 -12.07
N SER A 197 16.20 -4.49 -12.20
CA SER A 197 15.71 -3.14 -12.50
C SER A 197 16.01 -2.13 -11.38
N LEU A 198 16.08 -2.61 -10.14
CA LEU A 198 16.48 -1.85 -8.95
C LEU A 198 17.97 -1.97 -8.62
N ARG A 199 18.73 -2.75 -9.41
CA ARG A 199 20.15 -3.06 -9.19
C ARG A 199 20.44 -3.65 -7.81
N LEU A 200 19.55 -4.52 -7.34
CA LEU A 200 19.71 -5.24 -6.09
C LEU A 200 20.68 -6.42 -6.26
N GLU A 201 21.43 -6.71 -5.21
CA GLU A 201 22.32 -7.87 -5.10
C GLU A 201 22.22 -8.50 -3.70
N PRO A 202 22.67 -9.75 -3.51
CA PRO A 202 22.75 -10.37 -2.19
C PRO A 202 23.59 -9.55 -1.19
N LEU A 203 23.26 -9.65 0.10
CA LEU A 203 24.00 -8.96 1.16
C LEU A 203 25.48 -9.37 1.21
N GLY A 204 26.37 -8.38 1.23
CA GLY A 204 27.80 -8.55 1.52
C GLY A 204 28.07 -8.70 3.02
N ASP A 205 29.31 -9.09 3.35
CA ASP A 205 29.69 -9.45 4.72
C ASP A 205 29.54 -8.31 5.75
N GLU A 206 29.66 -7.04 5.33
CA GLU A 206 29.45 -5.87 6.21
C GLU A 206 27.98 -5.76 6.68
N LEU A 207 27.01 -5.88 5.78
CA LEU A 207 25.59 -5.84 6.14
C LEU A 207 25.14 -7.13 6.86
N ILE A 208 25.75 -8.26 6.52
CA ILE A 208 25.60 -9.51 7.26
C ILE A 208 26.05 -9.34 8.71
N ALA A 209 27.21 -8.72 8.96
CA ALA A 209 27.69 -8.44 10.32
C ALA A 209 26.77 -7.47 11.06
N TYR A 210 26.27 -6.42 10.38
CA TYR A 210 25.25 -5.52 10.91
C TYR A 210 23.98 -6.24 11.37
N PHE A 211 23.52 -7.28 10.66
CA PHE A 211 22.38 -8.09 11.11
C PHE A 211 22.76 -9.11 12.19
N ALA A 212 23.97 -9.65 12.19
CA ALA A 212 24.46 -10.53 13.26
C ALA A 212 24.55 -9.81 14.62
N GLU A 213 24.97 -8.54 14.65
CA GLU A 213 24.88 -7.66 15.85
C GLU A 213 23.44 -7.51 16.39
N ARG A 214 22.43 -7.82 15.57
CA ARG A 214 21.00 -7.73 15.88
C ARG A 214 20.37 -9.10 16.14
N MET A 215 21.21 -10.14 16.28
CA MET A 215 20.82 -11.54 16.44
C MET A 215 19.97 -12.07 15.27
N ILE A 216 20.18 -11.54 14.06
CA ILE A 216 19.50 -11.97 12.84
C ILE A 216 20.50 -12.73 11.95
N SER A 217 20.16 -13.97 11.63
CA SER A 217 20.96 -14.94 10.90
C SER A 217 20.95 -14.71 9.38
N LYS A 218 21.95 -15.26 8.69
CA LYS A 218 21.97 -15.30 7.22
C LYS A 218 20.78 -16.06 6.63
N GLU A 219 20.19 -17.00 7.36
CA GLU A 219 19.07 -17.81 6.89
C GLU A 219 17.77 -16.99 6.82
N VAL A 220 17.41 -16.32 7.93
CA VAL A 220 16.23 -15.45 7.98
C VAL A 220 16.33 -14.31 6.96
N LEU A 221 17.51 -13.70 6.79
CA LEU A 221 17.74 -12.67 5.76
C LEU A 221 17.48 -13.19 4.34
N ARG A 222 17.94 -14.40 4.02
CA ARG A 222 17.74 -15.03 2.70
C ARG A 222 16.28 -15.40 2.47
N LYS A 223 15.61 -16.00 3.46
CA LYS A 223 14.17 -16.34 3.37
C LYS A 223 13.30 -15.09 3.17
N ASN A 224 13.67 -13.99 3.80
CA ASN A 224 13.00 -12.69 3.69
C ASN A 224 13.41 -11.84 2.49
N ALA A 225 14.25 -12.37 1.59
CA ALA A 225 14.80 -11.66 0.44
C ALA A 225 15.31 -10.24 0.79
N VAL A 226 16.06 -10.13 1.89
CA VAL A 226 16.79 -8.92 2.26
C VAL A 226 18.02 -8.82 1.37
N MET A 227 18.19 -7.68 0.70
CA MET A 227 19.22 -7.44 -0.32
C MET A 227 19.97 -6.14 -0.03
N GLN A 228 20.91 -5.77 -0.90
CA GLN A 228 21.55 -4.45 -0.89
C GLN A 228 21.53 -3.81 -2.28
N ILE A 229 21.79 -2.51 -2.35
CA ILE A 229 22.00 -1.82 -3.64
C ILE A 229 23.46 -2.04 -4.08
N SER A 230 23.65 -2.64 -5.25
CA SER A 230 24.99 -2.90 -5.83
C SER A 230 25.91 -1.67 -5.93
N SER A 231 25.36 -0.48 -6.22
CA SER A 231 26.13 0.76 -6.26
C SER A 231 26.42 1.37 -4.87
N ASN A 232 25.95 0.78 -3.77
CA ASN A 232 26.18 1.27 -2.41
C ASN A 232 25.99 0.16 -1.36
N GLN A 233 27.10 -0.49 -0.99
CA GLN A 233 27.17 -1.59 -0.02
C GLN A 233 26.65 -1.24 1.39
N ASN A 234 26.45 0.05 1.70
CA ASN A 234 25.91 0.52 2.98
C ASN A 234 24.38 0.80 2.95
N VAL A 235 23.66 0.29 1.95
CA VAL A 235 22.21 0.43 1.82
C VAL A 235 21.53 -0.94 1.78
N ILE A 236 20.82 -1.26 2.86
CA ILE A 236 19.92 -2.41 2.96
C ILE A 236 18.67 -2.12 2.11
N ALA A 237 18.20 -3.14 1.39
CA ALA A 237 16.97 -3.17 0.62
C ALA A 237 16.03 -4.26 1.15
N PHE A 238 14.91 -3.85 1.75
CA PHE A 238 13.82 -4.73 2.16
C PHE A 238 12.84 -4.89 1.00
N THR A 239 12.75 -6.10 0.44
CA THR A 239 11.90 -6.37 -0.73
C THR A 239 10.47 -6.73 -0.32
N TYR A 240 9.49 -5.90 -0.69
CA TYR A 240 8.09 -6.17 -0.41
C TYR A 240 7.54 -7.03 -1.53
N ARG A 241 7.09 -8.25 -1.20
CA ARG A 241 6.70 -9.26 -2.18
C ARG A 241 5.26 -9.72 -1.99
N ARG A 242 4.63 -10.16 -3.09
CA ARG A 242 3.33 -10.81 -3.12
C ARG A 242 3.36 -11.96 -4.12
N ASN A 243 3.01 -13.17 -3.68
CA ASN A 243 3.21 -14.44 -4.36
C ASN A 243 4.65 -14.58 -4.93
N GLY A 244 5.66 -14.19 -4.14
CA GLY A 244 7.08 -14.22 -4.51
C GLY A 244 7.54 -13.11 -5.48
N PHE A 245 6.63 -12.35 -6.09
CA PHE A 245 6.97 -11.24 -6.99
C PHE A 245 7.22 -9.94 -6.24
N LEU A 246 8.22 -9.17 -6.68
CA LEU A 246 8.58 -7.87 -6.11
C LEU A 246 7.53 -6.79 -6.44
N VAL A 247 6.98 -6.14 -5.41
CA VAL A 247 5.89 -5.14 -5.48
C VAL A 247 6.34 -3.75 -5.05
N SER A 248 7.12 -3.66 -3.97
CA SER A 248 7.77 -2.43 -3.49
C SER A 248 9.17 -2.74 -2.96
N CYS A 249 10.01 -1.72 -2.76
CA CYS A 249 11.27 -1.86 -2.06
C CYS A 249 11.46 -0.66 -1.12
N LYS A 250 11.85 -0.94 0.13
CA LYS A 250 12.19 0.07 1.13
C LYS A 250 13.66 -0.05 1.46
N TYR A 251 14.34 1.07 1.47
CA TYR A 251 15.77 1.14 1.68
C TYR A 251 16.09 1.75 3.02
N ARG A 252 17.18 1.29 3.62
CA ARG A 252 17.75 1.82 4.86
C ARG A 252 19.25 1.98 4.68
N ARG A 253 19.73 3.21 4.75
CA ARG A 253 21.18 3.47 4.86
C ARG A 253 21.63 3.22 6.29
N THR A 254 22.64 2.36 6.47
CA THR A 254 23.14 1.95 7.80
C THR A 254 23.72 3.12 8.59
N ILE A 255 24.57 3.92 7.93
CA ILE A 255 25.39 4.99 8.52
C ILE A 255 24.55 6.07 9.22
N ASP A 256 23.53 6.61 8.56
CA ASP A 256 22.73 7.74 9.07
C ASP A 256 21.24 7.40 9.28
N LYS A 257 20.90 6.09 9.26
CA LYS A 257 19.55 5.55 9.49
C LYS A 257 18.47 6.21 8.62
N LYS A 258 18.80 6.71 7.43
CA LYS A 258 17.81 7.27 6.50
C LYS A 258 17.06 6.17 5.79
N PHE A 259 15.74 6.38 5.69
CA PHE A 259 14.80 5.50 5.01
C PHE A 259 14.18 6.19 3.79
N TRP A 260 13.98 5.43 2.72
CA TRP A 260 13.15 5.83 1.58
C TRP A 260 12.51 4.59 0.95
N GLN A 261 11.46 4.79 0.16
CA GLN A 261 10.78 3.73 -0.57
C GLN A 261 10.80 4.03 -2.07
N GLU A 262 10.62 3.00 -2.89
CA GLU A 262 10.36 3.16 -4.31
C GLU A 262 9.09 3.98 -4.57
N LYS A 263 9.13 4.80 -5.63
CA LYS A 263 8.07 5.79 -5.91
C LYS A 263 7.05 5.24 -6.90
N GLY A 264 5.77 5.34 -6.54
CA GLY A 264 4.66 4.91 -7.40
C GLY A 264 4.43 3.39 -7.41
N THR A 265 5.04 2.67 -6.47
CA THR A 265 4.74 1.27 -6.17
C THR A 265 3.47 1.16 -5.33
N GLU A 266 2.88 -0.03 -5.32
CA GLU A 266 1.80 -0.37 -4.40
C GLU A 266 2.35 -0.49 -2.97
N LYS A 267 1.69 0.15 -2.00
CA LYS A 267 2.02 -0.05 -0.58
C LYS A 267 1.42 -1.36 -0.11
N ILE A 268 2.26 -2.28 0.37
CA ILE A 268 1.82 -3.54 0.98
C ILE A 268 2.57 -3.76 2.30
N LEU A 269 2.19 -4.79 3.05
CA LEU A 269 2.91 -5.24 4.24
C LEU A 269 4.21 -5.97 3.85
N TYR A 270 5.26 -5.84 4.66
CA TYR A 270 6.48 -6.64 4.50
C TYR A 270 6.23 -8.04 5.07
N GLY A 271 6.65 -9.10 4.36
CA GLY A 271 6.33 -10.49 4.74
C GLY A 271 4.91 -10.95 4.41
N LEU A 272 4.18 -10.24 3.52
CA LEU A 272 2.76 -10.52 3.21
C LEU A 272 2.46 -11.98 2.86
N ASP A 273 3.38 -12.66 2.16
CA ASP A 273 3.19 -14.06 1.76
C ASP A 273 3.21 -15.03 2.96
N ASP A 274 3.87 -14.67 4.08
CA ASP A 274 3.98 -15.52 5.27
C ASP A 274 2.68 -15.63 6.08
N ILE A 275 1.72 -14.72 5.86
CA ILE A 275 0.41 -14.70 6.54
C ILE A 275 -0.74 -15.19 5.66
N LYS A 276 -0.46 -15.61 4.43
CA LYS A 276 -1.48 -15.88 3.40
C LYS A 276 -2.55 -16.90 3.80
N GLU A 277 -2.18 -17.90 4.60
CA GLU A 277 -3.06 -18.97 5.10
C GLU A 277 -2.98 -19.09 6.64
N ALA A 278 -2.71 -17.98 7.34
CA ALA A 278 -2.50 -17.96 8.79
C ALA A 278 -3.75 -17.44 9.55
N ASP A 279 -4.30 -18.26 10.44
CA ASP A 279 -5.42 -17.88 11.31
C ASP A 279 -5.03 -16.89 12.42
N GLU A 280 -3.75 -16.91 12.82
CA GLU A 280 -3.13 -15.97 13.75
C GLU A 280 -2.00 -15.24 13.04
N ILE A 281 -1.90 -13.93 13.20
CA ILE A 281 -0.85 -13.09 12.60
C ILE A 281 -0.27 -12.10 13.61
N VAL A 282 1.00 -11.73 13.45
CA VAL A 282 1.67 -10.70 14.26
C VAL A 282 2.03 -9.49 13.38
N ILE A 283 1.58 -8.30 13.76
CA ILE A 283 1.91 -7.04 13.07
C ILE A 283 2.91 -6.25 13.92
N VAL A 284 4.10 -6.00 13.38
CA VAL A 284 5.15 -5.17 14.00
C VAL A 284 5.33 -3.83 13.26
N GLU A 285 6.06 -2.90 13.87
CA GLU A 285 6.32 -1.60 13.24
C GLU A 285 7.43 -1.65 12.18
N GLY A 286 8.59 -2.24 12.49
CA GLY A 286 9.78 -2.22 11.63
C GLY A 286 10.08 -3.54 10.91
N GLU A 287 10.81 -3.47 9.80
CA GLU A 287 11.26 -4.65 9.05
C GLU A 287 12.22 -5.52 9.88
N ILE A 288 13.08 -4.89 10.70
CA ILE A 288 14.03 -5.59 11.58
C ILE A 288 13.28 -6.34 12.69
N ASP A 289 12.15 -5.82 13.16
CA ASP A 289 11.30 -6.51 14.14
C ASP A 289 10.65 -7.75 13.53
N LYS A 290 10.23 -7.70 12.25
CA LYS A 290 9.69 -8.87 11.54
C LYS A 290 10.75 -9.98 11.46
N LEU A 291 11.97 -9.61 11.07
CA LEU A 291 13.11 -10.55 11.06
C LEU A 291 13.39 -11.11 12.47
N SER A 292 13.21 -10.30 13.51
CA SER A 292 13.42 -10.71 14.91
C SER A 292 12.34 -11.68 15.41
N MET A 293 11.08 -11.50 14.99
CA MET A 293 10.01 -12.46 15.23
C MET A 293 10.31 -13.81 14.58
N GLU A 294 10.85 -13.79 13.35
CA GLU A 294 11.15 -15.00 12.62
C GLU A 294 12.34 -15.78 13.21
N GLU A 295 13.37 -15.10 13.71
CA GLU A 295 14.43 -15.70 14.55
C GLU A 295 13.88 -16.34 15.84
N ALA A 296 12.80 -15.80 16.38
CA ALA A 296 12.09 -16.42 17.51
C ALA A 296 11.23 -17.63 17.11
N GLY A 297 11.08 -17.92 15.81
CA GLY A 297 10.23 -18.99 15.26
C GLY A 297 8.81 -18.53 14.89
N ILE A 298 8.50 -17.23 14.97
CA ILE A 298 7.20 -16.65 14.68
C ILE A 298 7.17 -16.24 13.19
N CYS A 299 6.89 -17.21 12.32
CA CYS A 299 6.90 -17.01 10.87
C CYS A 299 5.70 -16.18 10.37
N ASN A 300 4.55 -16.26 11.04
CA ASN A 300 3.29 -15.59 10.74
C ASN A 300 3.31 -14.08 11.09
N CYS A 301 4.39 -13.38 10.73
CA CYS A 301 4.62 -11.98 11.09
C CYS A 301 4.78 -11.07 9.87
N VAL A 302 4.29 -9.84 9.97
CA VAL A 302 4.39 -8.78 8.96
C VAL A 302 4.76 -7.43 9.58
N SER A 303 5.47 -6.56 8.84
CA SER A 303 5.68 -5.16 9.26
C SER A 303 4.92 -4.16 8.40
N VAL A 304 4.55 -3.03 9.01
CA VAL A 304 3.92 -1.90 8.29
C VAL A 304 4.97 -1.12 7.46
N PRO A 305 4.62 -0.59 6.28
CA PRO A 305 5.60 0.10 5.44
C PRO A 305 6.01 1.49 5.96
N ASP A 306 5.06 2.24 6.55
CA ASP A 306 5.17 3.69 6.77
C ASP A 306 5.37 4.11 8.25
N GLY A 307 5.58 3.16 9.15
CA GLY A 307 5.80 3.39 10.59
C GLY A 307 4.68 4.15 11.31
N ALA A 308 4.91 4.48 12.58
CA ALA A 308 3.91 5.09 13.44
C ALA A 308 3.48 6.51 13.05
N PRO A 309 2.19 6.85 13.18
CA PRO A 309 1.71 8.21 13.04
C PRO A 309 2.10 9.07 14.26
N GLN A 310 2.31 10.37 14.04
CA GLN A 310 2.57 11.32 15.14
C GLN A 310 1.34 11.52 16.04
N LYS A 311 0.13 11.24 15.54
CA LYS A 311 -1.15 11.36 16.25
C LYS A 311 -2.15 10.33 15.73
N VAL A 312 -2.98 9.80 16.61
CA VAL A 312 -4.19 9.04 16.27
C VAL A 312 -5.18 9.97 15.54
N SER A 313 -5.90 9.43 14.55
CA SER A 313 -6.95 10.14 13.82
C SER A 313 -8.19 10.36 14.70
N THR A 314 -8.93 11.44 14.44
CA THR A 314 -10.05 11.84 15.31
C THR A 314 -11.31 11.03 15.04
N LYS A 315 -11.42 9.88 15.72
CA LYS A 315 -12.60 9.00 15.96
C LYS A 315 -13.34 8.39 14.76
N GLU A 316 -13.55 9.10 13.65
CA GLU A 316 -14.16 8.51 12.46
C GLU A 316 -13.10 7.93 11.52
N LEU A 317 -13.27 6.67 11.13
CA LEU A 317 -12.44 6.04 10.12
C LEU A 317 -12.58 6.82 8.80
N PRO A 318 -11.48 7.30 8.19
CA PRO A 318 -11.54 7.92 6.88
C PRO A 318 -12.06 6.91 5.84
N SER A 319 -12.80 7.41 4.84
CA SER A 319 -13.19 6.57 3.71
C SER A 319 -11.96 5.98 3.01
N LEU A 320 -12.10 4.79 2.42
CA LEU A 320 -11.03 4.03 1.75
C LEU A 320 -10.07 4.91 0.90
N GLU A 321 -10.63 5.80 0.08
CA GLU A 321 -9.88 6.70 -0.80
C GLU A 321 -9.07 7.79 -0.08
N LYS A 322 -9.49 8.17 1.14
CA LYS A 322 -8.86 9.21 1.97
C LYS A 322 -7.82 8.62 2.92
N ASP A 323 -7.88 7.32 3.20
CA ASP A 323 -7.00 6.60 4.14
C ASP A 323 -5.61 6.28 3.56
N THR A 324 -5.02 7.25 2.87
CA THR A 324 -3.76 7.15 2.10
C THR A 324 -2.54 6.71 2.92
N ARG A 325 -2.57 6.90 4.25
CA ARG A 325 -1.54 6.41 5.17
C ARG A 325 -1.65 4.91 5.44
N PHE A 326 -2.88 4.39 5.58
CA PHE A 326 -3.14 2.98 5.88
C PHE A 326 -3.60 2.19 4.64
N GLN A 327 -3.39 2.74 3.43
CA GLN A 327 -3.68 2.10 2.16
C GLN A 327 -3.14 0.66 2.04
N TYR A 328 -2.02 0.37 2.71
CA TYR A 328 -1.44 -0.98 2.76
C TYR A 328 -2.36 -2.02 3.40
N LEU A 329 -3.20 -1.66 4.38
CA LEU A 329 -4.18 -2.59 4.97
C LEU A 329 -5.24 -2.97 3.93
N TRP A 330 -5.73 -1.99 3.19
CA TRP A 330 -6.73 -2.19 2.14
C TRP A 330 -6.16 -2.99 0.96
N ASN A 331 -4.92 -2.72 0.56
CA ASN A 331 -4.20 -3.49 -0.45
C ASN A 331 -3.87 -4.93 0.00
N CYS A 332 -3.84 -5.20 1.31
CA CYS A 332 -3.59 -6.52 1.89
C CYS A 332 -4.86 -7.15 2.48
N LYS A 333 -6.04 -6.59 2.20
CA LYS A 333 -7.30 -6.91 2.89
C LYS A 333 -7.63 -8.41 2.86
N GLU A 334 -7.46 -9.08 1.71
CA GLU A 334 -7.72 -10.52 1.52
C GLU A 334 -6.87 -11.43 2.41
N TYR A 335 -5.68 -10.98 2.82
CA TYR A 335 -4.76 -11.70 3.70
C TYR A 335 -5.14 -11.44 5.16
N LEU A 336 -5.52 -10.20 5.47
CA LEU A 336 -5.88 -9.77 6.80
C LEU A 336 -7.25 -10.32 7.24
N GLU A 337 -8.28 -10.29 6.38
CA GLU A 337 -9.64 -10.73 6.77
C GLU A 337 -9.68 -12.19 7.26
N LYS A 338 -8.87 -13.09 6.68
CA LYS A 338 -8.74 -14.49 7.10
C LYS A 338 -8.33 -14.67 8.56
N ALA A 339 -7.40 -13.85 9.05
CA ALA A 339 -6.85 -14.01 10.39
C ALA A 339 -7.93 -13.77 11.46
N SER A 340 -8.18 -14.75 12.33
CA SER A 340 -9.10 -14.60 13.46
C SER A 340 -8.44 -13.91 14.66
N ARG A 341 -7.11 -14.00 14.78
CA ARG A 341 -6.31 -13.40 15.85
C ARG A 341 -5.18 -12.54 15.30
N ILE A 342 -5.20 -11.23 15.57
CA ILE A 342 -4.10 -10.32 15.24
C ILE A 342 -3.39 -9.92 16.54
N VAL A 343 -2.09 -10.18 16.63
CA VAL A 343 -1.23 -9.64 17.68
C VAL A 343 -0.55 -8.36 17.20
N LEU A 344 -0.78 -7.25 17.89
CA LEU A 344 -0.18 -5.95 17.63
C LEU A 344 1.07 -5.79 18.50
N ALA A 345 2.23 -5.86 17.84
CA ALA A 345 3.57 -5.81 18.41
C ALA A 345 4.33 -4.58 17.91
N THR A 346 3.69 -3.42 18.01
CA THR A 346 4.25 -2.09 17.69
C THR A 346 5.24 -1.61 18.75
N ASP A 347 5.99 -0.56 18.45
CA ASP A 347 6.93 0.06 19.39
C ASP A 347 6.26 0.42 20.74
N GLY A 348 6.99 0.24 21.84
CA GLY A 348 6.54 0.54 23.21
C GLY A 348 6.42 2.03 23.56
N ASP A 349 6.57 2.92 22.59
CA ASP A 349 6.52 4.37 22.76
C ASP A 349 5.16 4.98 22.33
N VAL A 350 5.02 6.30 22.49
CA VAL A 350 3.75 7.01 22.20
C VAL A 350 3.34 6.90 20.72
N PRO A 351 4.25 7.07 19.73
CA PRO A 351 3.96 6.76 18.34
C PRO A 351 3.50 5.31 18.13
N GLY A 352 4.22 4.30 18.65
CA GLY A 352 3.84 2.89 18.47
C GLY A 352 2.47 2.56 19.07
N GLN A 353 2.13 3.12 20.23
CA GLN A 353 0.78 3.04 20.80
C GLN A 353 -0.29 3.69 19.89
N ALA A 354 0.03 4.82 19.26
CA ALA A 354 -0.87 5.46 18.30
C ALA A 354 -1.04 4.62 17.01
N LEU A 355 0.01 3.91 16.57
CA LEU A 355 -0.07 2.95 15.47
C LEU A 355 -0.98 1.78 15.82
N ALA A 356 -0.82 1.17 16.99
CA ALA A 356 -1.65 0.04 17.43
C ALA A 356 -3.13 0.41 17.50
N GLU A 357 -3.46 1.61 17.97
CA GLU A 357 -4.83 2.12 18.02
C GLU A 357 -5.45 2.29 16.61
N GLU A 358 -4.70 2.85 15.66
CA GLU A 358 -5.13 3.00 14.26
C GLU A 358 -5.28 1.66 13.53
N LEU A 359 -4.43 0.68 13.85
CA LEU A 359 -4.52 -0.70 13.36
C LEU A 359 -5.76 -1.38 13.94
N ALA A 360 -5.95 -1.37 15.26
CA ALA A 360 -7.09 -1.99 15.93
C ALA A 360 -8.44 -1.39 15.49
N LEU A 361 -8.48 -0.08 15.21
CA LEU A 361 -9.65 0.60 14.66
C LEU A 361 -10.06 0.07 13.28
N ARG A 362 -9.09 -0.25 12.40
CA ARG A 362 -9.36 -0.69 11.01
C ARG A 362 -9.52 -2.20 10.87
N LEU A 363 -8.86 -2.95 11.74
CA LEU A 363 -8.79 -4.41 11.68
C LEU A 363 -9.86 -5.10 12.54
N GLY A 364 -10.56 -4.35 13.40
CA GLY A 364 -11.49 -4.89 14.40
C GLY A 364 -10.79 -5.09 15.75
N ARG A 365 -11.25 -4.39 16.78
CA ARG A 365 -10.62 -4.43 18.12
C ARG A 365 -10.80 -5.79 18.79
N GLU A 366 -11.96 -6.41 18.57
CA GLU A 366 -12.36 -7.72 19.06
C GLU A 366 -11.45 -8.86 18.60
N ARG A 367 -10.74 -8.66 17.47
CA ARG A 367 -9.76 -9.58 16.89
C ARG A 367 -8.30 -9.08 17.02
N CYS A 368 -8.06 -8.07 17.86
CA CYS A 368 -6.71 -7.56 18.13
C CYS A 368 -6.25 -7.89 19.56
N TRP A 369 -4.97 -8.17 19.73
CA TRP A 369 -4.29 -8.41 21.01
C TRP A 369 -3.05 -7.50 21.10
N GLN A 370 -2.92 -6.71 22.16
CA GLN A 370 -1.77 -5.83 22.37
C GLN A 370 -0.63 -6.56 23.10
N VAL A 371 0.58 -6.47 22.55
CA VAL A 371 1.81 -6.87 23.24
C VAL A 371 2.16 -5.86 24.33
N SER A 372 2.61 -6.34 25.47
CA SER A 372 3.27 -5.55 26.52
C SER A 372 4.73 -5.97 26.59
N TRP A 373 5.65 -5.11 26.15
CA TRP A 373 7.07 -5.44 26.13
C TRP A 373 7.63 -5.66 27.56
N PRO A 374 8.57 -6.61 27.76
CA PRO A 374 9.12 -6.91 29.08
C PRO A 374 9.83 -5.72 29.70
N LYS A 375 9.92 -5.72 31.04
CA LYS A 375 10.77 -4.77 31.76
C LYS A 375 12.24 -4.97 31.38
N LYS A 376 12.92 -3.85 31.14
CA LYS A 376 14.37 -3.75 30.93
C LYS A 376 15.08 -3.39 32.23
N ASP A 377 14.42 -2.55 33.04
CA ASP A 377 14.81 -2.17 34.39
C ASP A 377 13.54 -1.84 35.23
N GLU A 378 13.70 -1.19 36.39
CA GLU A 378 12.56 -0.84 37.25
C GLU A 378 11.64 0.23 36.64
N PHE A 379 12.18 1.09 35.77
CA PHE A 379 11.55 2.30 35.21
C PHE A 379 11.22 2.20 33.72
N SER A 380 11.86 1.29 32.98
CA SER A 380 11.71 1.13 31.53
C SER A 380 11.39 -0.29 31.09
N CYS A 381 10.65 -0.40 29.97
CA CYS A 381 10.49 -1.63 29.20
C CYS A 381 11.42 -1.61 27.98
N PHE A 382 11.67 -2.79 27.41
CA PHE A 382 12.23 -2.88 26.06
C PHE A 382 11.32 -2.19 25.06
N LYS A 383 11.90 -1.55 24.04
CA LYS A 383 11.13 -0.78 23.08
C LYS A 383 10.41 -1.65 22.04
N ASP A 384 11.10 -2.65 21.50
CA ASP A 384 10.70 -3.35 20.27
C ASP A 384 11.13 -4.83 20.29
N ALA A 385 10.80 -5.56 19.23
CA ALA A 385 11.06 -6.99 19.14
C ALA A 385 12.57 -7.27 19.05
N ASN A 386 13.33 -6.44 18.34
CA ASN A 386 14.76 -6.61 18.22
C ASN A 386 15.48 -6.37 19.55
N GLU A 387 15.07 -5.38 20.35
CA GLU A 387 15.58 -5.19 21.70
C GLU A 387 15.34 -6.43 22.59
N VAL A 388 14.14 -7.01 22.57
CA VAL A 388 13.86 -8.24 23.35
C VAL A 388 14.69 -9.42 22.85
N LEU A 389 14.77 -9.65 21.54
CA LEU A 389 15.58 -10.73 20.95
C LEU A 389 17.06 -10.59 21.34
N LYS A 390 17.62 -9.38 21.25
CA LYS A 390 19.03 -9.10 21.55
C LYS A 390 19.40 -9.29 23.02
N ASN A 391 18.50 -8.94 23.94
CA ASN A 391 18.83 -8.89 25.38
C ASN A 391 18.30 -10.10 26.17
N LEU A 392 17.16 -10.67 25.78
CA LEU A 392 16.50 -11.78 26.47
C LEU A 392 16.41 -13.07 25.62
N GLY A 393 16.73 -13.00 24.32
CA GLY A 393 16.75 -14.15 23.42
C GLY A 393 15.39 -14.55 22.82
N PRO A 394 15.39 -15.52 21.90
CA PRO A 394 14.20 -15.89 21.12
C PRO A 394 13.08 -16.53 21.94
N VAL A 395 13.42 -17.19 23.07
CA VAL A 395 12.42 -17.79 23.98
C VAL A 395 11.58 -16.69 24.64
N ALA A 396 12.23 -15.70 25.25
CA ALA A 396 11.54 -14.59 25.88
C ALA A 396 10.73 -13.74 24.89
N LEU A 397 11.19 -13.59 23.64
CA LEU A 397 10.39 -12.94 22.60
C LEU A 397 9.12 -13.73 22.28
N ARG A 398 9.17 -15.06 22.09
CA ARG A 398 7.95 -15.87 21.94
C ARG A 398 7.01 -15.73 23.13
N ASP A 399 7.52 -15.89 24.34
CA ASP A 399 6.71 -15.82 25.56
C ASP A 399 6.02 -14.46 25.69
N THR A 400 6.69 -13.37 25.28
CA THR A 400 6.12 -12.02 25.21
C THR A 400 4.92 -11.94 24.26
N ILE A 401 5.03 -12.54 23.07
CA ILE A 401 3.96 -12.56 22.06
C ILE A 401 2.80 -13.48 22.47
N CYS A 402 3.09 -14.66 23.01
CA CYS A 402 2.07 -15.57 23.54
C CYS A 402 1.23 -14.93 24.66
N ASN A 403 1.85 -14.09 25.50
CA ASN A 403 1.20 -13.36 26.59
C ASN A 403 0.54 -12.03 26.17
N ALA A 404 0.40 -11.74 24.86
CA ALA A 404 -0.35 -10.58 24.37
C ALA A 404 -1.80 -10.60 24.88
N LYS A 405 -2.32 -9.45 25.29
CA LYS A 405 -3.63 -9.30 25.96
C LYS A 405 -4.65 -8.76 24.97
N LEU A 406 -5.90 -9.21 25.06
CA LEU A 406 -6.99 -8.71 24.21
C LEU A 406 -7.00 -7.18 24.20
N TYR A 407 -7.04 -6.57 23.02
CA TYR A 407 -6.94 -5.14 22.85
C TYR A 407 -8.15 -4.49 23.55
N ARG A 408 -7.89 -3.48 24.39
CA ARG A 408 -8.96 -2.87 25.19
C ARG A 408 -9.97 -2.18 24.27
N VAL A 409 -11.16 -2.77 24.18
CA VAL A 409 -12.36 -2.03 23.77
C VAL A 409 -12.63 -1.02 24.87
N GLN A 410 -12.39 0.27 24.59
CA GLN A 410 -12.91 1.32 25.46
C GLN A 410 -14.42 1.31 25.33
N ASN A 411 -15.13 0.87 26.38
CA ASN A 411 -16.55 1.09 26.49
C ASN A 411 -16.80 2.60 26.48
N LEU A 412 -17.32 3.10 25.35
CA LEU A 412 -17.83 4.46 25.23
C LEU A 412 -19.15 4.53 26.01
N ASN A 413 -19.03 4.74 27.32
CA ASN A 413 -20.13 5.14 28.20
C ASN A 413 -20.47 6.63 27.99
#